data_AF-A0A9E3JYM8-F1
#
_entry.id   AF-A0A9E3JYM8-F1
#
_cell.length_a   1.000
_cell.length_b   1.000
_cell.length_c   1.000
_cell.angle_alpha   90.00
_cell.angle_beta   90.00
_cell.angle_gamma   90.00
#
_symmetry.space_group_name_H-M   'P 1'
#
loop_
_entity.id
_entity.type
_entity.pdbx_description
1 polymer ?
#
loop_
_entity_poly.entity_id
_entity_poly.type
_entity_poly.pdbx_seq_one_letter_code
_entity_poly.pdbx_strand_id
1 'polypeptide(L)'
;MLIFLAFLYFCLACSLIWLALFPGGRASVSQALGVLQRRLQWRVGGWQRSGGATVQASWSGARGLLRDGRRLLSRHWAWFAVGAPLVLIPTLLALLMRRPDMLPDYEPIDPVVDAQVAALLKGEQLVPPAALPPLAFGTREVELVRPMLVDASRNWGLLRPEFSQRLLLVFRIMKEKHGYEMALLEGYRSPARQDMLATLGAQVTNARAFQSWHQYGLAADCAFWRDGKLVISEKDPWAMRGYQLYGEVAESVGLTWGGRWTMMDFGHAELRMRGVMRR
;
A
#
# COMPACT_ATOMS: atom_id res chain seq x y z
N MET A 1 -8.84 -10.51 -27.07
CA MET A 1 -10.03 -10.52 -27.95
C MET A 1 -11.34 -10.29 -27.19
N LEU A 2 -11.61 -10.99 -26.08
CA LEU A 2 -12.87 -10.85 -25.33
C LEU A 2 -13.12 -9.44 -24.78
N ILE A 3 -12.08 -8.75 -24.28
CA ILE A 3 -12.18 -7.39 -23.75
C ILE A 3 -12.56 -6.38 -24.85
N PHE A 4 -12.00 -6.55 -26.05
CA PHE A 4 -12.33 -5.70 -27.20
C PHE A 4 -13.77 -5.90 -27.68
N LEU A 5 -14.24 -7.15 -27.70
CA LEU A 5 -15.64 -7.48 -28.04
C LEU A 5 -16.62 -6.90 -27.00
N ALA A 6 -16.28 -7.00 -25.71
CA ALA A 6 -17.09 -6.45 -24.63
C ALA A 6 -17.16 -4.91 -24.69
N PHE A 7 -16.05 -4.26 -25.03
CA PHE A 7 -16.02 -2.81 -25.24
C PHE A 7 -16.88 -2.38 -26.43
N LEU A 8 -16.80 -3.10 -27.56
CA LEU A 8 -17.62 -2.81 -28.74
C LEU A 8 -19.11 -2.97 -28.43
N TYR A 9 -19.48 -4.03 -27.71
CA TYR A 9 -20.86 -4.27 -27.27
C TYR A 9 -21.35 -3.16 -26.33
N PHE A 10 -20.52 -2.74 -25.38
CA PHE A 10 -20.84 -1.66 -24.45
C PHE A 10 -21.09 -0.33 -25.17
N CYS A 11 -20.22 0.03 -26.12
CA CYS A 11 -20.41 1.24 -26.93
C CYS A 11 -21.71 1.17 -27.73
N LEU A 12 -22.01 0.03 -28.36
CA LEU A 12 -23.19 -0.16 -29.19
C LEU A 12 -24.49 -0.10 -28.36
N ALA A 13 -24.50 -0.75 -27.19
CA ALA A 13 -25.61 -0.69 -26.23
C ALA A 13 -25.85 0.74 -25.73
N CYS A 14 -24.79 1.46 -25.36
CA CYS A 14 -24.89 2.87 -24.93
C CYS A 14 -25.42 3.78 -26.03
N SER A 15 -24.99 3.60 -27.29
CA SER A 15 -25.50 4.38 -28.42
C SER A 15 -26.97 4.10 -28.73
N LEU A 16 -27.42 2.84 -28.64
CA LEU A 16 -28.83 2.48 -28.82
C LEU A 16 -29.71 3.04 -27.70
N ILE A 17 -29.25 2.99 -26.46
CA ILE A 17 -29.95 3.56 -25.31
C ILE A 17 -30.02 5.09 -25.43
N TRP A 18 -28.94 5.73 -25.88
CA TRP A 18 -28.92 7.17 -26.13
C TRP A 18 -29.94 7.58 -27.21
N LEU A 19 -29.98 6.83 -28.32
CA LEU A 19 -30.99 7.03 -29.36
C LEU A 19 -32.41 6.76 -28.84
N ALA A 20 -32.59 5.79 -27.95
CA ALA A 20 -33.89 5.48 -27.36
C ALA A 20 -34.38 6.59 -26.40
N LEU A 21 -33.50 7.23 -25.63
CA LEU A 21 -33.88 8.17 -24.58
C LEU A 21 -33.90 9.64 -25.03
N PHE A 22 -33.12 10.02 -26.04
CA PHE A 22 -33.00 11.41 -26.48
C PHE A 22 -33.71 11.64 -27.83
N PRO A 23 -34.93 12.21 -27.85
CA PRO A 23 -35.65 12.48 -29.11
C PRO A 23 -34.92 13.49 -30.01
N GLY A 24 -34.10 14.39 -29.44
CA GLY A 24 -33.21 15.27 -30.20
C GLY A 24 -32.13 14.52 -30.98
N GLY A 25 -31.58 13.43 -30.43
CA GLY A 25 -30.61 12.58 -31.12
C GLY A 25 -31.19 11.84 -32.31
N ARG A 26 -32.44 11.35 -32.20
CA ARG A 26 -33.18 10.73 -33.32
C ARG A 26 -33.44 11.73 -34.45
N ALA A 27 -33.78 12.98 -34.11
CA ALA A 27 -33.98 14.05 -35.08
C ALA A 27 -32.68 14.43 -35.79
N SER A 28 -31.54 14.48 -35.10
CA SER A 28 -30.23 14.73 -35.72
C SER A 28 -29.78 13.58 -36.63
N VAL A 29 -30.02 12.32 -36.25
CA VAL A 29 -29.70 11.16 -37.08
C VAL A 29 -30.61 11.06 -38.30
N SER A 30 -31.92 11.33 -38.17
CA SER A 30 -32.82 11.36 -39.32
C SER A 30 -32.56 12.56 -40.24
N GLN A 31 -32.08 13.69 -39.71
CA GLN A 31 -31.59 14.81 -40.51
C GLN A 31 -30.28 14.47 -41.24
N ALA A 32 -29.33 13.78 -40.59
CA ALA A 32 -28.07 13.34 -41.21
C ALA A 32 -28.31 12.29 -42.31
N LEU A 33 -29.18 11.30 -42.05
CA LEU A 33 -29.66 10.34 -43.06
C LEU A 33 -30.43 11.06 -44.17
N GLY A 34 -31.24 12.06 -43.84
CA GLY A 34 -31.95 12.89 -44.81
C GLY A 34 -31.03 13.80 -45.64
N VAL A 35 -29.87 14.21 -45.13
CA VAL A 35 -28.83 14.93 -45.90
C VAL A 35 -28.06 13.96 -46.79
N LEU A 36 -27.79 12.74 -46.33
CA LEU A 36 -27.16 11.68 -47.12
C LEU A 36 -28.07 11.20 -48.26
N GLN A 37 -29.37 11.03 -47.98
CA GLN A 37 -30.40 10.69 -48.94
C GLN A 37 -30.67 11.83 -49.93
N ARG A 38 -30.65 13.08 -49.46
CA ARG A 38 -30.70 14.26 -50.34
C ARG A 38 -29.45 14.33 -51.23
N ARG A 39 -28.24 14.08 -50.74
CA ARG A 39 -27.03 14.00 -51.59
C ARG A 39 -27.11 12.91 -52.66
N LEU A 40 -27.83 11.81 -52.40
CA LEU A 40 -28.08 10.75 -53.37
C LEU A 40 -29.14 11.13 -54.42
N GLN A 41 -30.13 11.95 -54.03
CA GLN A 41 -31.22 12.41 -54.90
C GLN A 41 -30.88 13.67 -55.72
N TRP A 42 -29.76 14.35 -55.42
CA TRP A 42 -29.25 15.50 -56.20
C TRP A 42 -28.64 15.12 -57.57
N ARG A 43 -28.94 13.93 -58.10
CA ARG A 43 -28.74 13.59 -59.52
C ARG A 43 -30.01 13.68 -60.38
N VAL A 44 -31.19 13.98 -59.82
CA VAL A 44 -32.41 14.15 -60.64
C VAL A 44 -33.31 15.27 -60.09
N GLY A 45 -33.29 16.43 -60.75
CA GLY A 45 -34.30 17.51 -60.73
C GLY A 45 -34.47 18.25 -59.39
N GLY A 46 -34.29 19.56 -59.25
CA GLY A 46 -34.74 20.64 -60.14
C GLY A 46 -35.82 21.48 -59.44
N TRP A 47 -35.40 22.52 -58.72
CA TRP A 47 -36.08 23.81 -58.50
C TRP A 47 -37.56 23.88 -58.02
N GLN A 48 -37.82 24.43 -56.83
CA GLN A 48 -38.37 25.80 -56.64
C GLN A 48 -38.63 26.15 -55.16
N ARG A 49 -38.70 27.46 -54.92
CA ARG A 49 -38.61 28.24 -53.66
C ARG A 49 -39.82 28.06 -52.71
N SER A 50 -39.64 28.30 -51.41
CA SER A 50 -40.08 29.54 -50.72
C SER A 50 -40.23 29.40 -49.19
N GLY A 51 -39.87 30.50 -48.48
CA GLY A 51 -40.28 30.92 -47.12
C GLY A 51 -40.01 29.99 -45.92
N GLY A 52 -39.50 30.40 -44.77
CA GLY A 52 -39.28 31.71 -44.17
C GLY A 52 -39.18 31.52 -42.65
N ALA A 53 -38.57 32.50 -41.97
CA ALA A 53 -38.53 32.70 -40.52
C ALA A 53 -37.69 31.72 -39.68
N THR A 54 -36.43 32.10 -39.50
CA THR A 54 -35.72 31.95 -38.22
C THR A 54 -36.37 32.80 -37.12
N VAL A 55 -36.21 32.30 -35.89
CA VAL A 55 -35.98 33.04 -34.61
C VAL A 55 -37.09 32.94 -33.55
N GLN A 56 -36.63 32.39 -32.42
CA GLN A 56 -36.95 32.71 -31.01
C GLN A 56 -37.95 31.87 -30.21
N ALA A 57 -37.62 31.86 -28.91
CA ALA A 57 -38.34 31.38 -27.74
C ALA A 57 -38.16 29.88 -27.44
N SER A 58 -37.81 29.46 -26.22
CA SER A 58 -37.61 30.19 -24.99
C SER A 58 -37.00 29.27 -23.94
N TRP A 59 -36.18 29.87 -23.08
CA TRP A 59 -35.87 29.41 -21.74
C TRP A 59 -37.11 28.95 -20.95
N SER A 60 -37.42 27.66 -20.96
CA SER A 60 -38.38 27.04 -20.01
C SER A 60 -38.08 25.55 -19.73
N GLY A 61 -36.83 25.13 -19.88
CA GLY A 61 -36.42 23.72 -19.88
C GLY A 61 -36.49 22.98 -18.53
N ALA A 62 -36.57 23.66 -17.39
CA ALA A 62 -36.44 22.98 -16.09
C ALA A 62 -37.74 22.37 -15.55
N ARG A 63 -38.93 22.86 -15.93
CA ARG A 63 -40.22 22.35 -15.43
C ARG A 63 -40.95 21.39 -16.38
N GLY A 64 -40.61 21.41 -17.68
CA GLY A 64 -41.16 20.48 -18.68
C GLY A 64 -40.58 19.06 -18.57
N LEU A 65 -39.27 18.94 -18.31
CA LEU A 65 -38.58 17.66 -18.18
C LEU A 65 -39.13 16.77 -17.06
N LEU A 66 -39.58 17.36 -15.95
CA LEU A 66 -40.14 16.62 -14.82
C LEU A 66 -41.59 16.14 -15.05
N ARG A 67 -42.39 16.86 -15.84
CA ARG A 67 -43.76 16.44 -16.21
C ARG A 67 -43.75 15.42 -17.35
N ASP A 68 -42.84 15.56 -18.30
CA ASP A 68 -42.70 14.63 -19.42
C ASP A 68 -42.04 13.31 -18.99
N GLY A 69 -41.06 13.36 -18.08
CA GLY A 69 -40.47 12.15 -17.48
C GLY A 69 -41.49 11.29 -16.74
N ARG A 70 -42.48 11.91 -16.06
CA ARG A 70 -43.54 11.21 -15.33
C ARG A 70 -44.56 10.53 -16.25
N ARG A 71 -44.87 11.14 -17.41
CA ARG A 71 -45.74 10.55 -18.46
C ARG A 71 -45.04 9.45 -19.25
N LEU A 72 -43.73 9.56 -19.47
CA LEU A 72 -42.94 8.51 -20.11
C LEU A 72 -42.80 7.29 -19.19
N LEU A 73 -42.60 7.52 -17.90
CA LEU A 73 -42.52 6.48 -16.87
C LEU A 73 -43.84 5.73 -16.73
N SER A 74 -44.99 6.41 -16.75
CA SER A 74 -46.30 5.74 -16.67
C SER A 74 -46.67 4.97 -17.95
N ARG A 75 -46.20 5.40 -19.12
CA ARG A 75 -46.51 4.76 -20.40
C ARG A 75 -45.60 3.57 -20.73
N HIS A 76 -44.38 3.52 -20.18
CA HIS A 76 -43.40 2.46 -20.43
C HIS A 76 -42.96 1.74 -19.14
N TRP A 77 -43.75 1.81 -18.08
CA TRP A 77 -43.41 1.27 -16.75
C TRP A 77 -43.01 -0.22 -16.79
N ALA A 78 -43.63 -1.03 -17.64
CA ALA A 78 -43.29 -2.45 -17.82
C ALA A 78 -41.87 -2.65 -18.36
N TRP A 79 -41.39 -1.79 -19.26
CA TRP A 79 -40.02 -1.87 -19.80
C TRP A 79 -38.97 -1.45 -18.78
N PHE A 80 -39.28 -0.46 -17.93
CA PHE A 80 -38.41 -0.09 -16.81
C PHE A 80 -38.44 -1.13 -15.69
N ALA A 81 -39.60 -1.73 -15.41
CA ALA A 81 -39.76 -2.78 -14.40
C ALA A 81 -39.03 -4.09 -14.77
N VAL A 82 -38.73 -4.32 -16.05
CA VAL A 82 -37.92 -5.46 -16.50
C VAL A 82 -36.46 -5.06 -16.74
N GLY A 83 -36.23 -3.93 -17.41
CA GLY A 83 -34.89 -3.49 -17.78
C GLY A 83 -34.03 -3.04 -16.60
N ALA A 84 -34.61 -2.33 -15.62
CA ALA A 84 -33.88 -1.90 -14.43
C ALA A 84 -33.38 -3.09 -13.60
N PRO A 85 -34.20 -4.11 -13.24
CA PRO A 85 -33.70 -5.27 -12.53
C PRO A 85 -32.75 -6.12 -13.38
N LEU A 86 -32.93 -6.22 -14.71
CA LEU A 86 -31.99 -6.96 -15.57
C LEU A 86 -30.57 -6.40 -15.50
N VAL A 87 -30.41 -5.09 -15.30
CA VAL A 87 -29.10 -4.44 -15.17
C VAL A 87 -28.63 -4.37 -13.72
N LEU A 88 -29.53 -4.05 -12.78
CA LEU A 88 -29.20 -3.85 -11.37
C LEU A 88 -28.98 -5.16 -10.63
N ILE A 89 -29.73 -6.22 -10.91
CA ILE A 89 -29.61 -7.50 -10.18
C ILE A 89 -28.23 -8.13 -10.40
N PRO A 90 -27.69 -8.25 -11.63
CA PRO A 90 -26.35 -8.84 -11.82
C PRO A 90 -25.24 -8.00 -11.20
N THR A 91 -25.34 -6.66 -11.25
CA THR A 91 -24.34 -5.77 -10.63
C THR A 91 -24.38 -5.83 -9.11
N LEU A 92 -25.57 -5.83 -8.51
CA LEU A 92 -25.71 -5.97 -7.06
C LEU A 92 -25.27 -7.36 -6.59
N LEU A 93 -25.61 -8.41 -7.34
CA LEU A 93 -25.20 -9.78 -7.05
C LEU A 93 -23.68 -9.95 -7.15
N ALA A 94 -23.04 -9.35 -8.15
CA ALA A 94 -21.57 -9.33 -8.27
C ALA A 94 -20.90 -8.61 -7.08
N LEU A 95 -21.50 -7.53 -6.58
CA LEU A 95 -21.01 -6.83 -5.39
C LEU A 95 -21.24 -7.60 -4.10
N LEU A 96 -22.39 -8.29 -3.95
CA LEU A 96 -22.71 -9.08 -2.76
C LEU A 96 -21.90 -10.38 -2.70
N MET A 97 -21.62 -10.99 -3.86
CA MET A 97 -20.79 -12.19 -3.99
C MET A 97 -19.29 -11.89 -4.01
N ARG A 98 -18.90 -10.62 -3.86
CA ARG A 98 -17.50 -10.19 -3.76
C ARG A 98 -16.89 -10.74 -2.46
N ARG A 99 -16.26 -11.91 -2.56
CA ARG A 99 -15.36 -12.41 -1.53
C ARG A 99 -14.01 -11.68 -1.64
N PRO A 100 -13.33 -11.39 -0.52
CA PRO A 100 -12.01 -10.77 -0.54
C PRO A 100 -10.93 -11.61 -1.25
N ASP A 101 -11.21 -12.89 -1.50
CA ASP A 101 -10.25 -13.88 -2.02
C ASP A 101 -10.37 -14.11 -3.54
N MET A 102 -11.21 -13.35 -4.25
CA MET A 102 -11.49 -13.55 -5.69
C MET A 102 -10.67 -12.68 -6.65
N LEU A 103 -9.83 -11.80 -6.12
CA LEU A 103 -8.78 -11.17 -6.92
C LEU A 103 -7.53 -12.04 -6.75
N PRO A 104 -6.91 -12.54 -7.84
CA PRO A 104 -5.53 -13.02 -7.74
C PRO A 104 -4.73 -11.88 -7.12
N ASP A 105 -4.08 -12.15 -5.98
CA ASP A 105 -3.08 -11.22 -5.47
C ASP A 105 -2.12 -10.92 -6.61
N TYR A 106 -1.80 -9.64 -6.78
CA TYR A 106 -0.67 -9.25 -7.61
C TYR A 106 0.56 -9.88 -6.96
N GLU A 107 0.95 -11.07 -7.41
CA GLU A 107 2.30 -11.56 -7.16
C GLU A 107 3.21 -10.57 -7.89
N PRO A 108 4.05 -9.81 -7.16
CA PRO A 108 5.12 -9.11 -7.84
C PRO A 108 5.86 -10.17 -8.64
N ILE A 109 5.91 -10.00 -9.96
CA ILE A 109 6.88 -10.71 -10.78
C ILE A 109 8.21 -10.41 -10.09
N ASP A 110 8.78 -11.42 -9.43
CA ASP A 110 10.16 -11.35 -9.00
C ASP A 110 10.91 -10.88 -10.24
N PRO A 111 11.48 -9.67 -10.26
CA PRO A 111 12.32 -9.32 -11.39
C PRO A 111 13.32 -10.46 -11.43
N VAL A 112 13.40 -11.16 -12.56
CA VAL A 112 14.46 -12.14 -12.77
C VAL A 112 15.72 -11.31 -12.73
N VAL A 113 16.24 -11.12 -11.51
CA VAL A 113 17.46 -10.39 -11.23
C VAL A 113 18.48 -11.29 -11.87
N ASP A 114 18.95 -10.87 -13.04
CA ASP A 114 19.98 -11.51 -13.82
C ASP A 114 21.00 -12.13 -12.86
N ALA A 115 21.29 -13.42 -13.00
CA ALA A 115 22.12 -14.15 -12.03
C ALA A 115 23.46 -13.44 -11.78
N GLN A 116 23.94 -12.67 -12.77
CA GLN A 116 25.11 -11.81 -12.65
C GLN A 116 24.85 -10.54 -11.83
N VAL A 117 23.70 -9.88 -11.99
CA VAL A 117 23.26 -8.76 -11.12
C VAL A 117 22.96 -9.24 -9.71
N ALA A 118 22.36 -10.43 -9.55
CA ALA A 118 22.15 -11.05 -8.24
C ALA A 118 23.49 -11.47 -7.58
N ALA A 119 24.48 -11.91 -8.38
CA ALA A 119 25.83 -12.20 -7.89
C ALA A 119 26.61 -10.91 -7.53
N LEU A 120 26.45 -9.83 -8.30
CA LEU A 120 27.02 -8.51 -8.00
C LEU A 120 26.37 -7.89 -6.75
N LEU A 121 25.04 -7.97 -6.62
CA LEU A 121 24.29 -7.60 -5.41
C LEU A 121 24.68 -8.45 -4.19
N LYS A 122 25.00 -9.74 -4.38
CA LYS A 122 25.57 -10.59 -3.33
C LYS A 122 26.99 -10.15 -2.94
N GLY A 123 27.79 -9.65 -3.90
CA GLY A 123 29.13 -9.13 -3.67
C GLY A 123 29.18 -7.82 -2.88
N GLU A 124 28.10 -7.04 -2.90
CA GLU A 124 27.95 -5.79 -2.12
C GLU A 124 27.23 -5.97 -0.78
N GLN A 125 26.96 -7.22 -0.35
CA GLN A 125 26.30 -7.45 0.92
C GLN A 125 27.16 -6.99 2.09
N LEU A 126 26.54 -6.23 2.98
CA LEU A 126 27.16 -5.77 4.19
C LEU A 126 27.44 -6.97 5.09
N VAL A 127 28.64 -6.99 5.66
CA VAL A 127 29.05 -7.98 6.65
C VAL A 127 28.85 -7.37 8.04
N PRO A 128 28.37 -8.14 9.02
CA PRO A 128 28.31 -7.70 10.40
C PRO A 128 29.65 -7.16 10.92
N PRO A 129 29.64 -6.10 11.75
CA PRO A 129 30.85 -5.64 12.41
C PRO A 129 31.42 -6.74 13.31
N ALA A 130 32.71 -6.63 13.63
CA ALA A 130 33.35 -7.53 14.58
C ALA A 130 32.57 -7.55 15.92
N ALA A 131 32.37 -8.74 16.47
CA ALA A 131 31.67 -8.89 17.73
C ALA A 131 32.45 -8.19 18.86
N LEU A 132 31.74 -7.44 19.70
CA LEU A 132 32.32 -6.84 20.89
C LEU A 132 32.75 -7.93 21.89
N PRO A 133 33.75 -7.66 22.75
CA PRO A 133 34.15 -8.58 23.80
C PRO A 133 32.95 -8.99 24.69
N PRO A 134 32.79 -10.27 25.06
CA PRO A 134 31.66 -10.71 25.89
C PRO A 134 31.52 -9.93 27.20
N LEU A 135 32.66 -9.55 27.82
CA LEU A 135 32.71 -8.76 29.05
C LEU A 135 32.06 -7.37 28.92
N ALA A 136 32.00 -6.81 27.70
CA ALA A 136 31.38 -5.51 27.45
C ALA A 136 29.88 -5.48 27.76
N PHE A 137 29.21 -6.62 27.75
CA PHE A 137 27.77 -6.74 28.00
C PHE A 137 27.43 -7.11 29.44
N GLY A 138 28.42 -7.42 30.27
CA GLY A 138 28.27 -7.85 31.66
C GLY A 138 28.85 -6.87 32.68
N THR A 139 29.18 -5.64 32.27
CA THR A 139 29.65 -4.63 33.23
C THR A 139 28.52 -4.19 34.16
N ARG A 140 28.88 -3.66 35.33
CA ARG A 140 27.88 -3.25 36.32
C ARG A 140 26.96 -2.15 35.79
N GLU A 141 27.50 -1.23 35.00
CA GLU A 141 26.72 -0.15 34.39
C GLU A 141 25.70 -0.69 33.38
N VAL A 142 26.08 -1.70 32.61
CA VAL A 142 25.19 -2.36 31.66
C VAL A 142 24.11 -3.16 32.37
N GLU A 143 24.46 -3.93 33.40
CA GLU A 143 23.52 -4.71 34.20
C GLU A 143 22.44 -3.82 34.86
N LEU A 144 22.81 -2.63 35.34
CA LEU A 144 21.86 -1.69 35.93
C LEU A 144 20.80 -1.19 34.93
N VAL A 145 21.15 -1.08 33.65
CA VAL A 145 20.25 -0.59 32.60
C VAL A 145 19.50 -1.74 31.90
N ARG A 146 20.16 -2.89 31.74
CA ARG A 146 19.65 -4.11 31.07
C ARG A 146 20.15 -5.38 31.80
N PRO A 147 19.51 -5.79 32.92
CA PRO A 147 20.00 -6.88 33.77
C PRO A 147 20.21 -8.24 33.09
N MET A 148 19.47 -8.54 32.02
CA MET A 148 19.50 -9.85 31.34
C MET A 148 20.16 -9.82 29.96
N LEU A 149 20.99 -8.81 29.71
CA LEU A 149 21.59 -8.61 28.40
C LEU A 149 22.68 -9.64 28.07
N VAL A 150 23.39 -10.16 29.07
CA VAL A 150 24.46 -11.16 28.86
C VAL A 150 23.96 -12.38 28.10
N ASP A 151 22.73 -12.81 28.39
CA ASP A 151 22.09 -13.98 27.78
C ASP A 151 21.37 -13.67 26.45
N ALA A 152 21.40 -12.42 26.00
CA ALA A 152 20.77 -12.02 24.75
C ALA A 152 21.56 -12.53 23.53
N SER A 153 20.85 -13.05 22.53
CA SER A 153 21.48 -13.50 21.29
C SER A 153 21.90 -12.31 20.43
N ARG A 154 23.16 -12.29 20.02
CA ARG A 154 23.73 -11.35 19.06
C ARG A 154 24.14 -12.04 17.76
N ASN A 155 23.57 -13.22 17.51
CA ASN A 155 23.87 -14.01 16.31
C ASN A 155 23.11 -13.45 15.10
N TRP A 156 23.85 -12.73 14.24
CA TRP A 156 23.34 -12.18 12.98
C TRP A 156 22.78 -13.25 12.02
N GLY A 157 23.27 -14.50 12.09
CA GLY A 157 22.78 -15.61 11.27
C GLY A 157 21.36 -16.07 11.60
N LEU A 158 20.79 -15.62 12.73
CA LEU A 158 19.40 -15.86 13.10
C LEU A 158 18.46 -14.73 12.68
N LEU A 159 19.00 -13.65 12.09
CA LEU A 159 18.21 -12.56 11.51
C LEU A 159 17.85 -12.89 10.06
N ARG A 160 16.69 -12.41 9.61
CA ARG A 160 16.32 -12.54 8.20
C ARG A 160 17.27 -11.72 7.33
N PRO A 161 17.70 -12.23 6.16
CA PRO A 161 18.68 -11.55 5.32
C PRO A 161 18.28 -10.11 4.96
N GLU A 162 17.01 -9.89 4.59
CA GLU A 162 16.50 -8.55 4.25
C GLU A 162 16.61 -7.58 5.43
N PHE A 163 16.19 -8.00 6.63
CA PHE A 163 16.29 -7.18 7.84
C PHE A 163 17.75 -6.93 8.22
N SER A 164 18.59 -7.97 8.16
CA SER A 164 20.02 -7.87 8.46
C SER A 164 20.71 -6.86 7.54
N GLN A 165 20.45 -6.88 6.23
CA GLN A 165 21.07 -5.94 5.29
C GLN A 165 20.63 -4.50 5.55
N ARG A 166 19.34 -4.27 5.84
CA ARG A 166 18.84 -2.93 6.20
C ARG A 166 19.47 -2.44 7.51
N LEU A 167 19.54 -3.28 8.54
CA LEU A 167 20.14 -2.92 9.82
C LEU A 167 21.65 -2.63 9.68
N LEU A 168 22.37 -3.40 8.87
CA LEU A 168 23.78 -3.15 8.58
C LEU A 168 23.98 -1.83 7.82
N LEU A 169 23.04 -1.46 6.94
CA LEU A 169 23.08 -0.17 6.26
C LEU A 169 22.90 0.98 7.27
N VAL A 170 22.01 0.80 8.26
CA VAL A 170 21.89 1.75 9.38
C VAL A 170 23.21 1.87 10.14
N PHE A 171 23.85 0.76 10.49
CA PHE A 171 25.14 0.76 11.21
C PHE A 171 26.23 1.51 10.42
N ARG A 172 26.29 1.26 9.10
CA ARG A 172 27.22 1.96 8.20
C ARG A 172 26.96 3.47 8.20
N ILE A 173 25.71 3.89 7.97
CA ILE A 173 25.34 5.30 7.91
C ILE A 173 25.63 6.00 9.24
N MET A 174 25.27 5.37 10.36
CA MET A 174 25.52 5.91 11.71
C MET A 174 27.02 6.10 11.98
N LYS A 175 27.86 5.15 11.56
CA LYS A 175 29.30 5.28 11.69
C LYS A 175 29.87 6.36 10.76
N GLU A 176 29.57 6.30 9.46
CA GLU A 176 30.21 7.12 8.44
C GLU A 176 29.71 8.57 8.45
N LYS A 177 28.42 8.81 8.67
CA LYS A 177 27.83 10.17 8.61
C LYS A 177 27.73 10.84 9.97
N HIS A 178 27.58 10.05 11.04
CA HIS A 178 27.27 10.59 12.36
C HIS A 178 28.33 10.28 13.42
N GLY A 179 29.33 9.44 13.11
CA GLY A 179 30.39 9.08 14.04
C GLY A 179 29.92 8.21 15.22
N TYR A 180 28.76 7.55 15.11
CA TYR A 180 28.26 6.64 16.12
C TYR A 180 28.60 5.20 15.75
N GLU A 181 29.50 4.59 16.51
CA GLU A 181 29.70 3.14 16.44
C GLU A 181 28.52 2.45 17.13
N MET A 182 27.85 1.55 16.40
CA MET A 182 26.69 0.83 16.91
C MET A 182 27.04 -0.57 17.36
N ALA A 183 26.29 -1.06 18.34
CA ALA A 183 26.39 -2.40 18.89
C ALA A 183 25.01 -3.07 18.88
N LEU A 184 24.95 -4.32 18.42
CA LEU A 184 23.78 -5.17 18.58
C LEU A 184 23.69 -5.62 20.05
N LEU A 185 22.58 -5.31 20.71
CA LEU A 185 22.28 -5.78 22.06
C LEU A 185 21.57 -7.13 22.02
N GLU A 186 20.50 -7.22 21.23
CA GLU A 186 19.71 -8.44 21.05
C GLU A 186 19.12 -8.48 19.64
N GLY A 187 19.34 -9.58 18.92
CA GLY A 187 18.72 -9.87 17.64
C GLY A 187 17.58 -10.86 17.81
N TYR A 188 17.80 -12.12 17.40
CA TYR A 188 16.81 -13.17 17.61
C TYR A 188 16.54 -13.45 19.08
N ARG A 189 15.26 -13.52 19.47
CA ARG A 189 14.83 -13.88 20.82
C ARG A 189 13.94 -15.11 20.75
N SER A 190 14.27 -16.15 21.52
CA SER A 190 13.46 -17.37 21.55
C SER A 190 12.09 -17.14 22.22
N PRO A 191 11.06 -17.94 21.89
CA PRO A 191 9.77 -17.90 22.59
C PRO A 191 9.88 -18.06 24.11
N ALA A 192 10.70 -19.01 24.57
CA ALA A 192 10.93 -19.23 26.00
C ALA A 192 11.55 -18.01 26.70
N ARG A 193 12.51 -17.35 26.04
CA ARG A 193 13.11 -16.11 26.56
C ARG A 193 12.09 -14.96 26.58
N GLN A 194 11.26 -14.83 25.54
CA GLN A 194 10.22 -13.81 25.50
C GLN A 194 9.21 -13.99 26.63
N ASP A 195 8.75 -15.21 26.89
CA ASP A 195 7.83 -15.48 28.02
C ASP A 195 8.50 -15.20 29.37
N MET A 196 9.78 -15.58 29.53
CA MET A 196 10.54 -15.23 30.74
C MET A 196 10.63 -13.71 30.93
N LEU A 197 10.95 -12.94 29.89
CA LEU A 197 10.99 -11.47 29.98
C LEU A 197 9.61 -10.89 30.31
N ALA A 198 8.53 -11.46 29.78
CA ALA A 198 7.17 -11.03 30.10
C ALA A 198 6.82 -11.23 31.59
N THR A 199 7.44 -12.20 32.28
CA THR A 199 7.27 -12.37 33.74
C THR A 199 7.90 -11.25 34.57
N LEU A 200 8.85 -10.51 34.01
CA LEU A 200 9.53 -9.41 34.71
C LEU A 200 8.67 -8.14 34.77
N GLY A 201 7.64 -8.04 33.95
CA GLY A 201 6.66 -6.96 33.95
C GLY A 201 6.63 -6.13 32.67
N ALA A 202 5.56 -5.33 32.55
CA ALA A 202 5.23 -4.52 31.38
C ALA A 202 6.30 -3.48 31.00
N GLN A 203 7.14 -3.09 31.96
CA GLN A 203 8.26 -2.17 31.74
C GLN A 203 9.38 -2.79 30.89
N VAL A 204 9.46 -4.13 30.82
CA VAL A 204 10.44 -4.83 29.97
C VAL A 204 9.81 -5.15 28.62
N THR A 205 8.64 -5.77 28.62
CA THR A 205 7.91 -6.09 27.39
C THR A 205 6.43 -6.36 27.67
N ASN A 206 5.57 -5.99 26.73
CA ASN A 206 4.15 -6.35 26.75
C ASN A 206 3.82 -7.56 25.85
N ALA A 207 4.82 -8.09 25.14
CA ALA A 207 4.66 -9.21 24.22
C ALA A 207 4.92 -10.55 24.91
N ARG A 208 4.10 -11.56 24.63
CA ARG A 208 4.36 -12.95 24.98
C ARG A 208 5.04 -13.70 23.82
N ALA A 209 5.24 -15.00 23.97
CA ALA A 209 5.66 -15.89 22.90
C ALA A 209 4.91 -15.61 21.58
N PHE A 210 5.67 -15.50 20.49
CA PHE A 210 5.23 -15.21 19.12
C PHE A 210 4.52 -13.86 18.91
N GLN A 211 4.60 -12.92 19.86
CA GLN A 211 4.03 -11.58 19.75
C GLN A 211 5.09 -10.49 19.54
N SER A 212 6.36 -10.87 19.34
CA SER A 212 7.46 -9.96 19.07
C SER A 212 8.22 -10.34 17.79
N TRP A 213 8.59 -9.33 17.00
CA TRP A 213 9.37 -9.50 15.77
C TRP A 213 10.76 -10.09 15.97
N HIS A 214 11.34 -9.99 17.18
CA HIS A 214 12.60 -10.66 17.52
C HIS A 214 12.53 -12.17 17.30
N GLN A 215 11.36 -12.76 17.49
CA GLN A 215 11.12 -14.21 17.41
C GLN A 215 11.07 -14.70 15.96
N TYR A 216 11.00 -13.76 15.02
CA TYR A 216 10.96 -14.00 13.58
C TYR A 216 12.24 -13.53 12.88
N GLY A 217 13.26 -13.09 13.64
CA GLY A 217 14.50 -12.55 13.10
C GLY A 217 14.31 -11.21 12.37
N LEU A 218 13.29 -10.45 12.76
CA LEU A 218 12.85 -9.22 12.10
C LEU A 218 12.94 -7.97 13.00
N ALA A 219 13.54 -8.10 14.18
CA ALA A 219 13.82 -6.97 15.04
C ALA A 219 15.19 -7.10 15.70
N ALA A 220 15.70 -5.97 16.14
CA ALA A 220 16.94 -5.85 16.87
C ALA A 220 16.86 -4.70 17.87
N ASP A 221 17.48 -4.92 19.03
CA ASP A 221 17.78 -3.89 20.01
C ASP A 221 19.24 -3.52 19.83
N CYS A 222 19.52 -2.22 19.71
CA CYS A 222 20.85 -1.67 19.42
C CYS A 222 21.20 -0.56 20.43
N ALA A 223 22.49 -0.33 20.61
CA ALA A 223 23.03 0.79 21.38
C ALA A 223 24.36 1.26 20.77
N PHE A 224 25.10 2.08 21.51
CA PHE A 224 26.32 2.70 21.01
C PHE A 224 27.56 2.20 21.74
N TRP A 225 28.67 2.12 20.99
CA TRP A 225 29.98 1.84 21.50
C TRP A 225 30.81 3.13 21.50
N ARG A 226 31.38 3.49 22.65
CA ARG A 226 32.21 4.70 22.79
C ARG A 226 33.27 4.47 23.85
N ASP A 227 34.51 4.82 23.54
CA ASP A 227 35.65 4.77 24.47
C ASP A 227 35.81 3.42 25.19
N GLY A 228 35.60 2.32 24.46
CA GLY A 228 35.72 0.97 25.00
C GLY A 228 34.54 0.55 25.90
N LYS A 229 33.43 1.30 25.89
CA LYS A 229 32.26 1.05 26.73
C LYS A 229 30.97 1.03 25.92
N LEU A 230 30.03 0.20 26.37
CA LEU A 230 28.68 0.14 25.84
C LEU A 230 27.82 1.21 26.52
N VAL A 231 27.30 2.14 25.73
CA VAL A 231 26.47 3.26 26.20
C VAL A 231 25.03 3.00 25.76
N ILE A 232 24.19 2.59 26.71
CA ILE A 232 22.80 2.18 26.46
C ILE A 232 21.79 3.25 26.88
N SER A 233 21.98 3.87 28.04
CA SER A 233 20.96 4.74 28.65
C SER A 233 20.78 6.05 27.89
N GLU A 234 19.56 6.33 27.48
CA GLU A 234 19.13 7.60 26.87
C GLU A 234 19.23 8.80 27.82
N LYS A 235 19.45 8.57 29.12
CA LYS A 235 19.80 9.64 30.07
C LYS A 235 21.14 10.31 29.76
N ASP A 236 22.04 9.65 29.03
CA ASP A 236 23.23 10.30 28.48
C ASP A 236 22.79 11.14 27.25
N PRO A 237 22.98 12.48 27.24
CA PRO A 237 22.55 13.33 26.14
C PRO A 237 23.19 12.97 24.79
N TRP A 238 24.42 12.46 24.80
CA TRP A 238 25.08 11.98 23.59
C TRP A 238 24.41 10.70 23.08
N ALA A 239 24.09 9.76 23.97
CA ALA A 239 23.36 8.55 23.59
C ALA A 239 21.95 8.87 23.08
N MET A 240 21.25 9.79 23.73
CA MET A 240 19.93 10.26 23.28
C MET A 240 19.99 10.85 21.88
N ARG A 241 21.00 11.68 21.60
CA ARG A 241 21.21 12.22 20.24
C ARG A 241 21.50 11.11 19.24
N GLY A 242 22.32 10.13 19.63
CA GLY A 242 22.56 8.93 18.84
C GLY A 242 21.27 8.19 18.51
N TYR A 243 20.38 7.99 19.48
CA TYR A 243 19.10 7.30 19.26
C TYR A 243 18.17 8.05 18.33
N GLN A 244 18.12 9.39 18.41
CA GLN A 244 17.33 10.20 17.47
C GLN A 244 17.82 10.01 16.03
N LEU A 245 19.14 10.10 15.82
CA LEU A 245 19.76 9.89 14.50
C LEU A 245 19.55 8.44 14.02
N TYR A 246 19.74 7.47 14.91
CA TYR A 246 19.48 6.06 14.63
C TYR A 246 18.04 5.84 14.18
N GLY A 247 17.06 6.44 14.86
CA GLY A 247 15.65 6.37 14.51
C GLY A 247 15.37 6.94 13.12
N GLU A 248 15.86 8.14 12.83
CA GLU A 248 15.73 8.78 11.51
C GLU A 248 16.33 7.91 10.39
N VAL A 249 17.53 7.36 10.62
CA VAL A 249 18.22 6.50 9.65
C VAL A 249 17.49 5.18 9.48
N ALA A 250 17.04 4.53 10.56
CA ALA A 250 16.26 3.29 10.52
C ALA A 250 14.95 3.47 9.73
N GLU A 251 14.22 4.56 9.98
CA GLU A 251 13.01 4.92 9.23
C GLU A 251 13.31 5.16 7.75
N SER A 252 14.44 5.81 7.42
CA SER A 252 14.84 6.10 6.03
C SER A 252 15.11 4.85 5.18
N VAL A 253 15.46 3.73 5.82
CA VAL A 253 15.68 2.43 5.16
C VAL A 253 14.48 1.48 5.31
N GLY A 254 13.32 2.00 5.72
CA GLY A 254 12.07 1.25 5.77
C GLY A 254 11.92 0.35 7.00
N LEU A 255 12.67 0.60 8.09
CA LEU A 255 12.41 -0.03 9.38
C LEU A 255 11.41 0.82 10.18
N THR A 256 10.69 0.18 11.10
CA THR A 256 9.94 0.87 12.14
C THR A 256 10.82 1.02 13.37
N TRP A 257 10.89 2.23 13.92
CA TRP A 257 11.69 2.53 15.10
C TRP A 257 10.83 2.62 16.37
N GLY A 258 11.28 2.00 17.46
CA GLY A 258 10.57 1.94 18.74
C GLY A 258 10.51 3.27 19.51
N GLY A 259 11.40 4.21 19.20
CA GLY A 259 11.38 5.55 19.80
C GLY A 259 10.14 6.39 19.45
N ARG A 260 9.35 5.98 18.44
CA ARG A 260 8.05 6.58 18.13
C ARG A 260 6.90 6.06 19.00
N TRP A 261 7.11 5.00 19.78
CA TRP A 261 6.07 4.38 20.58
C TRP A 261 5.85 5.12 21.89
N THR A 262 4.70 4.91 22.52
CA THR A 262 4.40 5.49 23.84
C THR A 262 5.40 5.08 24.91
N MET A 263 5.94 3.85 24.83
CA MET A 263 6.98 3.36 25.74
C MET A 263 8.40 3.86 25.39
N MET A 264 8.58 4.50 24.23
CA MET A 264 9.84 5.08 23.77
C MET A 264 11.01 4.09 23.78
N ASP A 265 10.87 2.97 23.08
CA ASP A 265 11.93 1.96 23.00
C ASP A 265 13.01 2.38 21.98
N PHE A 266 13.89 3.28 22.41
CA PHE A 266 14.84 3.97 21.54
C PHE A 266 15.88 3.06 20.87
N GLY A 267 16.23 1.95 21.52
CA GLY A 267 17.17 0.98 20.97
C GLY A 267 16.55 0.05 19.93
N HIS A 268 15.22 0.02 19.82
CA HIS A 268 14.51 -0.98 19.04
C HIS A 268 14.26 -0.57 17.59
N ALA A 269 14.56 -1.45 16.65
CA ALA A 269 14.06 -1.36 15.28
C ALA A 269 13.52 -2.71 14.78
N GLU A 270 12.42 -2.64 14.03
CA GLU A 270 11.74 -3.81 13.48
C GLU A 270 11.37 -3.63 12.00
N LEU A 271 11.41 -4.71 11.23
CA LEU A 271 10.85 -4.79 9.89
C LEU A 271 9.49 -5.50 9.95
N ARG A 272 8.43 -4.73 9.72
CA ARG A 272 7.05 -5.24 9.73
C ARG A 272 6.74 -5.94 8.41
N MET A 273 6.58 -7.25 8.44
CA MET A 273 6.18 -8.06 7.29
C MET A 273 4.75 -8.57 7.44
N ARG A 274 3.91 -8.33 6.45
CA ARG A 274 2.54 -8.88 6.43
C ARG A 274 2.59 -10.41 6.41
N GLY A 275 1.66 -11.05 7.12
CA GLY A 275 1.53 -12.51 7.16
C GLY A 275 2.52 -13.26 8.07
N VAL A 276 3.56 -12.60 8.58
CA VAL A 276 4.56 -13.27 9.46
C VAL A 276 4.09 -13.33 10.92
N MET A 277 3.64 -12.21 11.47
CA MET A 277 3.11 -12.13 12.84
C MET A 277 1.63 -11.77 12.76
N ARG A 278 0.76 -12.59 13.39
CA ARG A 278 -0.67 -12.30 13.49
C ARG A 278 -0.85 -11.25 14.60
N ARG A 279 -1.41 -10.09 14.23
CA ARG A 279 -1.88 -9.09 15.20
C ARG A 279 -3.22 -9.49 15.78
#